data_AF-B0JQW9-F1
#
_entry.id   AF-B0JQW9-F1
#
_cell.length_a   1.000
_cell.length_b   1.000
_cell.length_c   1.000
_cell.angle_alpha   90.00
_cell.angle_beta   90.00
_cell.angle_gamma   90.00
#
_symmetry.space_group_name_H-M   'P 1'
#
loop_
_entity.id
_entity.type
_entity.pdbx_description
1 polymer ?
#
loop_
_entity_poly.entity_id
_entity_poly.type
_entity_poly.pdbx_seq_one_letter_code
_entity_poly.pdbx_strand_id
1 'polypeptide(L)'
;MTPYRTIPSNEEPLKLDLLDYLREFSGGRSLEAKIDIFLHENLVRDAIKVVSDNSYVQSHLIWRIMDAAATVDPNWVIERACPPAEKILDEKKADRYEEAIKWLKKARNAFYMSGRREEWQTYRESLIKEHGRKSKFMGLFKYQDLQ
;
A
#
# COMPACT_ATOMS: atom_id res chain seq x y z
N MET A 1 -13.35 29.80 46.79
CA MET A 1 -13.59 28.86 45.68
C MET A 1 -12.97 29.49 44.44
N THR A 2 -11.67 29.29 44.23
CA THR A 2 -10.92 29.85 43.09
C THR A 2 -11.06 28.92 41.89
N PRO A 3 -11.41 29.41 40.69
CA PRO A 3 -11.60 28.57 39.52
C PRO A 3 -10.24 28.03 39.07
N TYR A 4 -10.18 26.73 38.75
CA TYR A 4 -9.00 26.12 38.14
C TYR A 4 -8.70 26.82 36.83
N ARG A 5 -7.50 27.42 36.74
CA ARG A 5 -6.94 28.01 35.53
C ARG A 5 -6.73 26.88 34.52
N THR A 6 -7.51 26.84 33.45
CA THR A 6 -7.24 25.97 32.30
C THR A 6 -5.87 26.34 31.73
N ILE A 7 -4.87 25.48 31.93
CA ILE A 7 -3.59 25.58 31.21
C ILE A 7 -3.92 25.26 29.74
N PRO A 8 -3.59 26.13 28.78
CA PRO A 8 -3.79 25.80 27.38
C PRO A 8 -2.98 24.54 27.06
N SER A 9 -3.64 23.51 26.53
CA SER A 9 -2.95 22.29 26.09
C SER A 9 -1.98 22.68 24.96
N ASN A 10 -0.69 22.50 25.22
CA ASN A 10 0.38 22.75 24.24
C ASN A 10 0.65 21.48 23.39
N GLU A 11 -0.28 20.53 23.38
CA GLU A 11 -0.11 19.20 22.76
C GLU A 11 -0.17 19.25 21.24
N GLU A 12 -1.10 20.04 20.67
CA GLU A 12 -1.25 20.21 19.22
C GLU A 12 -0.01 20.82 18.53
N PRO A 13 0.56 21.96 18.99
CA PRO A 13 1.76 22.51 18.35
C PRO A 13 2.97 21.58 18.49
N LEU A 14 3.14 20.95 19.66
CA LEU A 14 4.22 19.98 19.88
C LEU A 14 4.10 18.78 18.94
N LYS A 15 2.88 18.29 18.71
CA LYS A 15 2.63 17.19 17.77
C LYS A 15 3.03 17.56 16.34
N LEU A 16 2.67 18.76 15.88
CA LEU A 16 3.04 19.24 14.55
C LEU A 16 4.56 19.33 14.39
N ASP A 17 5.25 19.91 15.38
CA ASP A 17 6.71 20.02 15.39
C ASP A 17 7.39 18.63 15.33
N LEU A 18 6.84 17.65 16.06
CA LEU A 18 7.35 16.27 16.03
C LEU A 18 7.13 15.59 14.67
N LEU A 19 5.99 15.85 14.02
CA LEU A 19 5.71 15.31 12.69
C LEU A 19 6.61 15.95 11.62
N ASP A 20 6.88 17.25 11.72
CA ASP A 20 7.84 17.94 10.86
C ASP A 20 9.25 17.41 11.04
N TYR A 21 9.70 17.25 12.29
CA TYR A 21 10.97 16.59 12.58
C TYR A 21 11.03 15.18 11.99
N LEU A 22 9.95 14.41 12.12
CA LEU A 22 9.88 13.06 11.60
C LEU A 22 10.00 13.03 10.07
N ARG A 23 9.42 14.01 9.34
CA ARG A 23 9.55 14.11 7.87
C ARG A 23 11.02 14.23 7.45
N GLU A 24 11.78 15.06 8.14
CA GLU A 24 13.21 15.31 7.86
C GLU A 24 14.13 14.17 8.33
N PHE A 25 13.72 13.40 9.33
CA PHE A 25 14.52 12.32 9.89
C PHE A 25 14.77 11.17 8.89
N SER A 26 16.04 10.82 8.67
CA SER A 26 16.49 9.80 7.70
C SER A 26 17.10 8.53 8.33
N GLY A 27 16.95 8.32 9.64
CA GLY A 27 17.53 7.19 10.35
C GLY A 27 16.94 5.83 9.93
N GLY A 28 17.76 4.95 9.33
CA GLY A 28 17.34 3.69 8.71
C GLY A 28 16.71 2.64 9.64
N ARG A 29 16.91 2.70 10.96
CA ARG A 29 16.24 1.80 11.94
C ARG A 29 14.80 2.22 12.29
N SER A 30 14.29 3.28 11.68
CA SER A 30 12.97 3.87 12.01
C SER A 30 11.95 3.82 10.86
N LEU A 31 12.25 3.19 9.72
CA LEU A 31 11.39 3.27 8.53
C LEU A 31 9.97 2.73 8.80
N GLU A 32 9.88 1.56 9.41
CA GLU A 32 8.60 0.95 9.78
C GLU A 32 7.86 1.81 10.81
N ALA A 33 8.53 2.25 11.88
CA ALA A 33 7.92 3.13 12.87
C ALA A 33 7.43 4.46 12.27
N LYS A 34 8.19 5.02 11.31
CA LYS A 34 7.83 6.25 10.59
C LYS A 34 6.59 6.06 9.72
N ILE A 35 6.53 4.94 8.99
CA ILE A 35 5.32 4.54 8.24
C ILE A 35 4.13 4.39 9.19
N ASP A 36 4.32 3.74 10.33
CA ASP A 36 3.26 3.43 11.28
C ASP A 36 2.70 4.69 11.93
N ILE A 37 3.56 5.64 12.30
CA ILE A 37 3.15 6.96 12.79
C ILE A 37 2.36 7.70 11.71
N PHE A 38 2.86 7.76 10.47
CA PHE A 38 2.14 8.46 9.40
C PHE A 38 0.79 7.83 9.09
N LEU A 39 0.69 6.50 9.07
CA LEU A 39 -0.60 5.83 8.87
C LEU A 39 -1.56 6.05 10.05
N HIS A 40 -1.06 6.03 11.30
CA HIS A 40 -1.86 6.33 12.49
C HIS A 40 -2.43 7.76 12.45
N GLU A 41 -1.63 8.72 11.99
CA GLU A 41 -2.02 10.13 11.85
C GLU A 41 -2.78 10.43 10.55
N ASN A 42 -3.15 9.41 9.77
CA ASN A 42 -3.81 9.55 8.46
C ASN A 42 -3.01 10.39 7.44
N LEU A 43 -1.69 10.48 7.62
CA LEU A 43 -0.73 11.15 6.73
C LEU A 43 -0.27 10.20 5.63
N VAL A 44 -1.22 9.66 4.86
CA VAL A 44 -0.96 8.62 3.86
C VAL A 44 0.03 9.07 2.78
N ARG A 45 -0.01 10.34 2.37
CA ARG A 45 0.94 10.88 1.38
C ARG A 45 2.37 10.95 1.90
N ASP A 46 2.56 11.27 3.19
CA ASP A 46 3.88 11.24 3.82
C ASP A 46 4.42 9.79 3.86
N ALA A 47 3.56 8.80 4.17
CA ALA A 47 3.93 7.39 4.11
C ALA A 47 4.30 6.90 2.69
N ILE A 48 3.55 7.34 1.66
CA ILE A 48 3.88 7.07 0.25
C ILE A 48 5.25 7.66 -0.11
N LYS A 49 5.53 8.89 0.29
CA LYS A 49 6.81 9.56 0.03
C LYS A 49 7.98 8.76 0.62
N VAL A 50 7.84 8.30 1.86
CA VAL A 50 8.85 7.47 2.53
C VAL A 50 9.24 6.25 1.69
N VAL A 51 8.29 5.54 1.10
CA VAL A 51 8.61 4.34 0.29
C VAL A 51 8.98 4.62 -1.16
N SER A 52 8.70 5.84 -1.64
CA SER A 52 9.08 6.29 -2.98
C SER A 52 10.54 6.77 -3.00
N ASP A 53 10.99 7.39 -1.91
CA ASP A 53 12.35 7.88 -1.75
C ASP A 53 13.37 6.77 -1.38
N ASN A 54 12.89 5.57 -1.01
CA ASN A 54 13.73 4.44 -0.60
C ASN A 54 13.68 3.30 -1.63
N SER A 55 14.83 2.97 -2.22
CA SER A 55 14.94 1.92 -3.25
C SER A 55 14.75 0.50 -2.72
N TYR A 56 14.95 0.28 -1.42
CA TYR A 56 14.82 -1.02 -0.78
C TYR A 56 13.86 -0.96 0.41
N VAL A 57 12.57 -1.18 0.13
CA VAL A 57 11.53 -1.32 1.15
C VAL A 57 10.95 -2.71 1.07
N GLN A 58 10.80 -3.36 2.23
CA GLN A 58 10.22 -4.70 2.30
C GLN A 58 8.75 -4.68 1.85
N SER A 59 8.36 -5.67 1.03
CA SER A 59 7.03 -5.71 0.41
C SER A 59 5.88 -5.63 1.42
N HIS A 60 6.05 -6.17 2.62
CA HIS A 60 5.02 -6.14 3.67
C HIS A 60 4.73 -4.70 4.15
N LEU A 61 5.72 -3.80 4.20
CA LEU A 61 5.53 -2.39 4.54
C LEU A 61 4.79 -1.65 3.43
N ILE A 62 5.14 -1.94 2.17
CA ILE A 62 4.45 -1.38 1.01
C ILE A 62 2.97 -1.80 1.01
N TRP A 63 2.67 -3.06 1.30
CA TRP A 63 1.30 -3.57 1.36
C TRP A 63 0.43 -2.88 2.42
N ARG A 64 1.01 -2.47 3.55
CA ARG A 64 0.29 -1.73 4.60
C ARG A 64 -0.12 -0.34 4.11
N ILE A 65 0.81 0.36 3.45
CA ILE A 65 0.54 1.69 2.87
C ILE A 65 -0.52 1.60 1.78
N MET A 66 -0.48 0.56 0.94
CA MET A 66 -1.41 0.39 -0.18
C MET A 66 -2.88 0.33 0.22
N ASP A 67 -3.21 -0.22 1.40
CA ASP A 67 -4.61 -0.25 1.85
C ASP A 67 -5.16 1.15 2.12
N ALA A 68 -4.37 1.99 2.81
CA ALA A 68 -4.72 3.38 3.06
C ALA A 68 -4.68 4.21 1.76
N ALA A 69 -3.62 4.01 0.96
CA ALA A 69 -3.40 4.73 -0.29
C ALA A 69 -4.46 4.46 -1.35
N ALA A 70 -5.16 3.32 -1.34
CA ALA A 70 -6.22 3.04 -2.30
C ALA A 70 -7.32 4.12 -2.34
N THR A 71 -7.55 4.84 -1.22
CA THR A 71 -8.52 5.93 -1.13
C THR A 71 -7.93 7.32 -1.39
N VAL A 72 -6.61 7.48 -1.20
CA VAL A 72 -5.92 8.79 -1.26
C VAL A 72 -5.20 8.99 -2.60
N ASP A 73 -4.56 7.94 -3.10
CA ASP A 73 -3.84 7.88 -4.37
C ASP A 73 -3.92 6.46 -4.97
N PRO A 74 -5.07 6.09 -5.57
CA PRO A 74 -5.26 4.78 -6.19
C PRO A 74 -4.34 4.54 -7.39
N ASN A 75 -3.87 5.59 -8.08
CA ASN A 75 -2.95 5.44 -9.20
C ASN A 75 -1.60 4.92 -8.73
N TRP A 76 -1.06 5.52 -7.67
CA TRP A 76 0.18 5.04 -7.06
C TRP A 76 0.10 3.56 -6.68
N VAL A 77 -1.03 3.11 -6.11
CA VAL A 77 -1.19 1.69 -5.74
C VAL A 77 -1.17 0.79 -6.98
N ILE A 78 -1.88 1.14 -8.04
CA ILE A 78 -1.95 0.34 -9.28
C ILE A 78 -0.57 0.25 -9.94
N GLU A 79 0.09 1.40 -10.13
CA GLU A 79 1.42 1.49 -10.73
C GLU A 79 2.47 0.69 -9.93
N ARG A 80 2.32 0.63 -8.62
CA ARG A 80 3.26 -0.07 -7.74
C ARG A 80 2.96 -1.56 -7.57
N ALA A 81 1.69 -1.97 -7.67
CA ALA A 81 1.27 -3.35 -7.39
C ALA A 81 1.27 -4.25 -8.64
N CYS A 82 0.92 -3.74 -9.82
CA CYS A 82 0.83 -4.57 -11.03
C CYS A 82 2.18 -5.15 -11.49
N PRO A 83 3.28 -4.38 -11.58
CA PRO A 83 4.54 -4.90 -12.12
C PRO A 83 5.16 -6.05 -11.30
N PRO A 84 5.20 -6.01 -9.95
CA PRO A 84 5.65 -7.15 -9.16
C PRO A 84 4.80 -8.41 -9.36
N ALA A 85 3.48 -8.26 -9.51
CA ALA A 85 2.59 -9.40 -9.75
C ALA A 85 2.90 -10.07 -11.09
N GLU A 86 2.94 -9.29 -12.17
CA GLU A 86 3.25 -9.76 -13.52
C GLU A 86 4.62 -10.44 -13.57
N LYS A 87 5.64 -9.78 -13.03
CA LYS A 87 6.99 -10.35 -12.95
C LYS A 87 7.03 -11.73 -12.28
N ILE A 88 6.29 -11.91 -11.17
CA ILE A 88 6.22 -13.20 -10.47
C ILE A 88 5.53 -14.26 -11.34
N LEU A 89 4.47 -13.88 -12.06
CA LEU A 89 3.76 -14.79 -12.96
C LEU A 89 4.65 -15.20 -14.14
N ASP A 90 5.44 -14.28 -14.67
CA ASP A 90 6.40 -14.47 -15.77
C ASP A 90 7.58 -15.37 -15.38
N GLU A 91 8.11 -15.23 -14.17
CA GLU A 91 9.24 -16.03 -13.66
C GLU A 91 8.92 -17.54 -13.53
N LYS A 92 7.65 -17.95 -13.71
CA LYS A 92 7.17 -19.34 -13.63
C LYS A 92 7.48 -20.05 -12.28
N LYS A 93 7.74 -19.28 -11.23
CA LYS A 93 7.99 -19.75 -9.86
C LYS A 93 6.69 -19.93 -9.09
N ALA A 94 6.16 -21.15 -9.13
CA ALA A 94 4.85 -21.46 -8.55
C ALA A 94 4.78 -21.28 -7.02
N ASP A 95 5.91 -21.37 -6.33
CA ASP A 95 6.08 -21.04 -4.91
C ASP A 95 5.77 -19.57 -4.60
N ARG A 96 5.94 -18.67 -5.56
CA ARG A 96 5.72 -17.22 -5.39
C ARG A 96 4.31 -16.74 -5.79
N TYR A 97 3.44 -17.60 -6.33
CA TYR A 97 2.12 -17.16 -6.80
C TYR A 97 1.23 -16.58 -5.70
N GLU A 98 1.41 -16.98 -4.44
CA GLU A 98 0.71 -16.34 -3.32
C GLU A 98 1.11 -14.87 -3.14
N GLU A 99 2.38 -14.55 -3.39
CA GLU A 99 2.89 -13.18 -3.37
C GLU A 99 2.26 -12.36 -4.51
N ALA A 100 2.20 -12.90 -5.73
CA ALA A 100 1.53 -12.24 -6.85
C ALA A 100 0.06 -11.94 -6.53
N ILE A 101 -0.65 -12.88 -5.92
CA ILE A 101 -2.05 -12.70 -5.53
C ILE A 101 -2.22 -11.59 -4.48
N LYS A 102 -1.28 -11.46 -3.52
CA LYS A 102 -1.30 -10.34 -2.56
C LYS A 102 -1.17 -9.00 -3.27
N TRP A 103 -0.28 -8.89 -4.26
CA TRP A 103 -0.15 -7.68 -5.08
C TRP A 103 -1.44 -7.38 -5.88
N LEU A 104 -2.00 -8.38 -6.57
CA LEU A 104 -3.22 -8.22 -7.38
C LEU A 104 -4.44 -7.81 -6.54
N LYS A 105 -4.53 -8.26 -5.29
CA LYS A 105 -5.58 -7.79 -4.36
C LYS A 105 -5.48 -6.29 -4.08
N LYS A 106 -4.27 -5.76 -3.91
CA LYS A 106 -4.05 -4.31 -3.69
C LYS A 106 -4.41 -3.52 -4.94
N ALA A 107 -3.98 -3.98 -6.11
CA ALA A 107 -4.37 -3.38 -7.39
C ALA A 107 -5.89 -3.35 -7.57
N ARG A 108 -6.58 -4.49 -7.39
CA ARG A 108 -8.05 -4.56 -7.48
C ARG A 108 -8.73 -3.55 -6.56
N ASN A 109 -8.29 -3.49 -5.31
CA ASN A 109 -8.86 -2.56 -4.34
C ASN A 109 -8.73 -1.11 -4.83
N ALA A 110 -7.55 -0.71 -5.32
CA ALA A 110 -7.32 0.63 -5.84
C ALA A 110 -8.15 0.95 -7.10
N PHE A 111 -8.29 0.01 -8.03
CA PHE A 111 -9.21 0.17 -9.17
C PHE A 111 -10.66 0.40 -8.68
N TYR A 112 -11.11 -0.37 -7.69
CA TYR A 112 -12.48 -0.28 -7.19
C TYR A 112 -12.73 1.02 -6.43
N MET A 113 -11.79 1.45 -5.58
CA MET A 113 -11.87 2.70 -4.84
C MET A 113 -11.82 3.94 -5.75
N SER A 114 -11.24 3.80 -6.95
CA SER A 114 -11.25 4.85 -7.97
C SER A 114 -12.40 4.74 -8.99
N GLY A 115 -13.36 3.84 -8.78
CA GLY A 115 -14.48 3.65 -9.70
C GLY A 115 -14.13 2.97 -11.04
N ARG A 116 -12.88 2.55 -11.23
CA ARG A 116 -12.35 1.97 -12.47
C ARG A 116 -12.53 0.45 -12.54
N ARG A 117 -13.76 -0.01 -12.31
CA ARG A 117 -14.08 -1.44 -12.33
C ARG A 117 -13.87 -2.07 -13.70
N GLU A 118 -14.17 -1.33 -14.77
CA GLU A 118 -14.00 -1.80 -16.16
C GLU A 118 -12.52 -1.98 -16.53
N GLU A 119 -11.65 -1.06 -16.10
CA GLU A 119 -10.20 -1.20 -16.28
C GLU A 119 -9.66 -2.42 -15.51
N TRP A 120 -10.15 -2.66 -14.29
CA TRP A 120 -9.82 -3.89 -13.57
C TRP A 120 -10.26 -5.14 -14.35
N GLN A 121 -11.47 -5.16 -14.92
CA GLN A 121 -11.93 -6.31 -15.70
C GLN A 121 -11.05 -6.56 -16.92
N THR A 122 -10.70 -5.50 -17.65
CA THR A 122 -9.79 -5.58 -18.81
C THR A 122 -8.42 -6.12 -18.41
N TYR A 123 -7.84 -5.59 -17.33
CA TYR A 123 -6.56 -6.03 -16.79
C TYR A 123 -6.61 -7.48 -16.29
N ARG A 124 -7.69 -7.86 -15.63
CA ARG A 124 -7.93 -9.25 -15.18
C ARG A 124 -8.00 -10.20 -16.37
N GLU A 125 -8.70 -9.83 -17.44
CA GLU A 125 -8.83 -10.67 -18.63
C GLU A 125 -7.50 -10.88 -19.34
N SER A 126 -6.63 -9.86 -19.38
CA SER A 126 -5.28 -10.03 -19.92
C SER A 126 -4.46 -11.03 -19.10
N LEU A 127 -4.52 -10.96 -17.76
CA LEU A 127 -3.86 -11.92 -16.87
C LEU A 127 -4.37 -13.35 -17.09
N ILE A 128 -5.69 -13.55 -17.22
CA ILE A 128 -6.27 -14.87 -17.48
C ILE A 128 -5.83 -15.39 -18.85
N LYS A 129 -5.82 -14.53 -19.88
CA LYS A 129 -5.40 -14.89 -21.23
C LYS A 129 -3.95 -15.34 -21.28
N GLU A 130 -3.06 -14.62 -20.59
CA GLU A 130 -1.63 -14.87 -20.62
C GLU A 130 -1.21 -16.02 -19.70
N HIS A 131 -1.84 -16.14 -18.54
CA HIS A 131 -1.42 -17.04 -17.46
C HIS A 131 -2.40 -18.16 -17.15
N GLY A 132 -3.50 -18.29 -17.91
CA GLY A 132 -4.59 -19.23 -17.66
C GLY A 132 -4.21 -20.71 -17.63
N ARG A 133 -3.07 -21.09 -18.22
CA ARG A 133 -2.54 -22.46 -18.18
C ARG A 133 -1.83 -22.82 -16.86
N LYS A 134 -1.57 -21.83 -15.99
CA LYS A 134 -0.90 -22.03 -14.70
C LYS A 134 -1.93 -22.44 -13.64
N SER A 135 -2.22 -23.74 -13.55
CA SER A 135 -3.29 -24.27 -12.67
C SER A 135 -3.20 -23.80 -11.22
N LYS A 136 -2.01 -23.72 -10.63
CA LYS A 136 -1.83 -23.20 -9.25
C LYS A 136 -2.23 -21.73 -9.14
N PHE A 137 -1.78 -20.90 -10.07
CA PHE A 137 -2.15 -19.48 -10.12
C PHE A 137 -3.67 -19.35 -10.28
N MET A 138 -4.26 -20.05 -11.26
CA MET A 138 -5.70 -19.99 -11.48
C MET A 138 -6.47 -20.47 -10.26
N GLY A 139 -6.04 -21.54 -9.58
CA GLY A 139 -6.67 -21.98 -8.32
C GLY A 139 -6.70 -20.88 -7.26
N LEU A 140 -5.56 -20.21 -7.03
CA LEU A 140 -5.47 -19.10 -6.07
C LEU A 140 -6.26 -17.87 -6.53
N PHE A 141 -6.23 -17.56 -7.82
CA PHE A 141 -6.91 -16.41 -8.41
C PHE A 141 -8.44 -16.52 -8.25
N LYS A 142 -8.98 -17.73 -8.46
CA LYS A 142 -10.40 -18.04 -8.22
C LYS A 142 -10.78 -18.00 -6.75
N TYR A 143 -9.99 -18.68 -5.91
CA TYR A 143 -10.28 -18.79 -4.47
C TYR A 143 -10.32 -17.44 -3.75
N GLN A 144 -9.61 -16.43 -4.27
CA GLN A 144 -9.52 -15.11 -3.66
C GLN A 144 -10.53 -14.10 -4.25
N ASP A 145 -11.55 -14.60 -4.96
CA ASP A 145 -12.58 -13.82 -5.63
C ASP A 145 -12.02 -12.74 -6.57
N LEU A 146 -10.82 -12.95 -7.12
CA LEU A 146 -10.25 -12.06 -8.14
C LEU A 146 -10.85 -12.32 -9.54
N GLN A 147 -11.83 -13.24 -9.61
CA GLN A 147 -12.65 -13.49 -10.79
C GLN A 147 -13.73 -12.43 -11.02
#